data_AF-A0A2I4B9N6-F1
#
_entry.id   AF-A0A2I4B9N6-F1
#
_cell.length_a   1.000
_cell.length_b   1.000
_cell.length_c   1.000
_cell.angle_alpha   90.00
_cell.angle_beta   90.00
_cell.angle_gamma   90.00
#
_symmetry.space_group_name_H-M   'P 1'
#
loop_
_entity.id
_entity.type
_entity.pdbx_description
1 polymer ?
#
loop_
_entity_poly.entity_id
_entity_poly.type
_entity_poly.pdbx_seq_one_letter_code
_entity_poly.pdbx_strand_id
1 'polypeptide(L)'
;MRGILVLVTLACIASAQHQALIDYLERRLLAIEDRITLWQEQTTRYASELRELKQQMVSQLESLDKEKETLRTNLDGVGTRVDRVERELDYLETHNGAQPCVDVDDKLIEQQVTLVTEKQKTKYFKLTDCSDMISSIKAMKILKRVGGSKGMWTKDTSGASGKVFVFNGTAEDTINEFATVKDFTRSQGFSLSTDVKLPSA
;
A
#
# COMPACT_ATOMS: atom_id res chain seq x y z
N MET A 1 -48.41 -84.80 44.58
CA MET A 1 -48.54 -84.95 43.11
C MET A 1 -49.11 -83.70 42.45
N ARG A 2 -50.33 -83.24 42.76
CA ARG A 2 -50.95 -82.06 42.11
C ARG A 2 -50.26 -80.71 42.39
N GLY A 3 -49.82 -80.45 43.62
CA GLY A 3 -49.12 -79.19 43.96
C GLY A 3 -47.75 -79.03 43.30
N ILE A 4 -47.04 -80.15 43.07
CA ILE A 4 -45.73 -80.16 42.39
C ILE A 4 -45.91 -79.83 40.90
N LEU A 5 -46.95 -80.37 40.26
CA LEU A 5 -47.25 -80.08 38.86
C LEU A 5 -47.55 -78.58 38.65
N VAL A 6 -48.32 -77.97 39.55
CA VAL A 6 -48.66 -76.53 39.49
C VAL A 6 -47.42 -75.65 39.69
N LEU A 7 -46.52 -76.02 40.61
CA LEU A 7 -45.26 -75.31 40.84
C LEU A 7 -44.33 -75.39 39.63
N VAL A 8 -44.24 -76.55 38.98
CA VAL A 8 -43.41 -76.72 37.76
C VAL A 8 -43.97 -75.90 36.60
N THR A 9 -45.29 -75.85 36.42
CA THR A 9 -45.89 -75.04 35.35
C THR A 9 -45.71 -73.54 35.60
N LEU A 10 -45.81 -73.08 36.85
CA LEU A 10 -45.53 -71.68 37.22
C LEU A 10 -44.06 -71.31 36.99
N ALA A 11 -43.12 -72.21 37.33
CA ALA A 11 -41.70 -71.99 37.09
C ALA A 11 -41.36 -71.91 35.60
N CYS A 12 -41.95 -72.77 34.75
CA CYS A 12 -41.75 -72.73 33.30
C CYS A 12 -42.30 -71.45 32.65
N ILE A 13 -43.45 -70.95 33.12
CA ILE A 13 -44.02 -69.68 32.61
C ILE A 13 -43.14 -68.50 33.03
N ALA A 14 -42.65 -68.49 34.28
CA ALA A 14 -41.72 -67.46 34.76
C ALA A 14 -40.40 -67.46 33.97
N SER A 15 -39.83 -68.65 33.67
CA SER A 15 -38.61 -68.74 32.84
C SER A 15 -38.85 -68.30 31.40
N ALA A 16 -40.02 -68.60 30.82
CA ALA A 16 -40.36 -68.16 29.46
C ALA A 16 -40.54 -66.63 29.39
N GLN A 17 -41.14 -66.02 30.42
CA GLN A 17 -41.24 -64.56 30.53
C GLN A 17 -39.87 -63.89 30.67
N HIS A 18 -38.96 -64.49 31.44
CA HIS A 18 -37.58 -63.99 31.54
C HIS A 18 -36.82 -64.12 30.23
N GLN A 19 -36.97 -65.23 29.49
CA GLN A 19 -36.31 -65.41 28.20
C GLN A 19 -36.77 -64.38 27.15
N ALA A 20 -38.08 -64.12 27.07
CA ALA A 20 -38.60 -63.13 26.13
C ALA A 20 -38.11 -61.69 26.42
N LEU A 21 -37.91 -61.36 27.70
CA LEU A 21 -37.35 -60.07 28.11
C LEU A 21 -35.86 -59.97 27.76
N ILE A 22 -35.09 -61.04 27.94
CA ILE A 22 -33.67 -61.10 27.58
C ILE A 22 -33.50 -60.92 26.06
N ASP A 23 -34.25 -61.67 25.25
CA ASP A 23 -34.21 -61.55 23.79
C ASP A 23 -34.58 -60.13 23.31
N TYR A 24 -35.52 -59.47 23.99
CA TYR A 24 -35.90 -58.09 23.70
C TYR A 24 -34.77 -57.11 24.00
N LEU A 25 -34.12 -57.25 25.16
CA LEU A 25 -33.00 -56.40 25.56
C LEU A 25 -31.80 -56.61 24.63
N GLU A 26 -31.50 -57.85 24.26
CA GLU A 26 -30.41 -58.19 23.33
C GLU A 26 -30.61 -57.52 21.97
N ARG A 27 -31.81 -57.61 21.39
CA ARG A 27 -32.13 -56.94 20.12
C ARG A 27 -32.01 -55.42 20.20
N ARG A 28 -32.39 -54.81 21.33
CA ARG A 28 -32.22 -53.37 21.53
C ARG A 28 -30.77 -52.98 21.72
N LEU A 29 -29.99 -53.78 22.45
CA LEU A 29 -28.56 -53.55 22.66
C LEU A 29 -27.80 -53.62 21.33
N LEU A 30 -28.09 -54.62 20.50
CA LEU A 30 -27.51 -54.74 19.15
C LEU A 30 -27.83 -53.51 18.28
N ALA A 31 -29.09 -53.04 18.30
CA ALA A 31 -29.46 -51.83 17.55
C ALA A 31 -28.77 -50.55 18.05
N ILE A 32 -28.44 -50.49 19.34
CA ILE A 32 -27.67 -49.38 19.92
C ILE A 32 -26.20 -49.50 19.53
N GLU A 33 -25.63 -50.71 19.59
CA GLU A 33 -24.25 -51.00 19.20
C GLU A 33 -23.99 -50.65 17.73
N ASP A 34 -24.86 -51.07 16.80
CA ASP A 34 -24.79 -50.72 15.38
C ASP A 34 -24.83 -49.21 15.14
N ARG A 35 -25.60 -48.48 15.93
CA ARG A 35 -25.61 -47.02 15.84
C ARG A 35 -24.33 -46.43 16.40
N ILE A 36 -23.80 -46.92 17.52
CA ILE A 36 -22.55 -46.43 18.09
C ILE A 36 -21.39 -46.66 17.12
N THR A 37 -21.31 -47.81 16.46
CA THR A 37 -20.26 -48.11 15.48
C THR A 37 -20.32 -47.16 14.29
N LEU A 38 -21.51 -46.93 13.73
CA LEU A 38 -21.71 -45.96 12.65
C LEU A 38 -21.33 -44.53 13.07
N TRP A 39 -21.74 -44.10 14.27
CA TRP A 39 -21.40 -42.78 14.80
C TRP A 39 -19.90 -42.63 15.01
N GLN A 40 -19.23 -43.68 15.49
CA GLN A 40 -17.79 -43.69 15.68
C GLN A 40 -17.06 -43.62 14.34
N GLU A 41 -17.52 -44.34 13.31
CA GLU A 41 -16.97 -44.26 11.96
C GLU A 41 -17.17 -42.88 11.33
N GLN A 42 -18.35 -42.28 11.46
CA GLN A 42 -18.59 -40.91 10.97
C GLN A 42 -17.70 -39.90 11.68
N THR A 43 -17.58 -40.01 13.00
CA THR A 43 -16.76 -39.10 13.80
C THR A 43 -15.28 -39.19 13.42
N THR A 44 -14.75 -40.39 13.19
CA THR A 44 -13.36 -40.57 12.76
C THR A 44 -13.13 -40.02 11.36
N ARG A 45 -14.06 -40.24 10.42
CA ARG A 45 -14.01 -39.66 9.06
C ARG A 45 -13.99 -38.12 9.08
N TYR A 46 -14.92 -37.49 9.78
CA TYR A 46 -14.94 -36.03 9.90
C TYR A 46 -13.68 -35.48 10.57
N ALA A 47 -13.16 -36.19 11.58
CA ALA A 47 -11.91 -35.79 12.22
C ALA A 47 -10.70 -35.89 11.28
N SER A 48 -10.67 -36.84 10.33
CA SER A 48 -9.63 -36.90 9.29
C SER A 48 -9.77 -35.79 8.26
N GLU A 49 -10.98 -35.55 7.74
CA GLU A 49 -11.23 -34.49 6.75
C GLU A 49 -10.89 -33.11 7.31
N LEU A 50 -11.23 -32.85 8.57
CA LEU A 50 -10.91 -31.57 9.22
C LEU A 50 -9.39 -31.39 9.39
N ARG A 51 -8.65 -32.47 9.70
CA ARG A 51 -7.19 -32.40 9.79
C ARG A 51 -6.56 -32.15 8.43
N GLU A 52 -7.06 -32.78 7.37
CA GLU A 52 -6.59 -32.57 6.00
C GLU A 52 -6.87 -31.14 5.54
N LEU A 53 -8.09 -30.64 5.73
CA LEU A 53 -8.45 -29.26 5.41
C LEU A 53 -7.57 -28.26 6.16
N LYS A 54 -7.34 -28.49 7.45
CA LYS A 54 -6.42 -27.67 8.25
C LYS A 54 -5.02 -27.68 7.65
N GLN A 55 -4.50 -28.84 7.27
CA GLN A 55 -3.16 -28.96 6.69
C GLN A 55 -3.05 -28.23 5.34
N GLN A 56 -4.06 -28.36 4.48
CA GLN A 56 -4.13 -27.64 3.21
C GLN A 56 -4.22 -26.12 3.41
N MET A 57 -5.03 -25.66 4.37
CA MET A 57 -5.15 -24.23 4.68
C MET A 57 -3.83 -23.66 5.19
N VAL A 58 -3.15 -24.37 6.10
CA VAL A 58 -1.84 -23.96 6.62
C VAL A 58 -0.81 -23.87 5.49
N SER A 59 -0.73 -24.86 4.61
CA SER A 59 0.24 -24.84 3.50
C SER A 59 -0.05 -23.72 2.49
N GLN A 60 -1.32 -23.44 2.20
CA GLN A 60 -1.70 -22.29 1.37
C GLN A 60 -1.32 -20.96 2.03
N LEU A 61 -1.52 -20.83 3.33
CA LEU A 61 -1.19 -19.62 4.08
C LEU A 61 0.32 -19.39 4.14
N GLU A 62 1.11 -20.45 4.32
CA GLU A 62 2.59 -20.39 4.22
C GLU A 62 3.07 -19.99 2.82
N SER A 63 2.42 -20.48 1.76
CA SER A 63 2.75 -20.09 0.39
C SER A 63 2.47 -18.61 0.13
N LEU A 64 1.30 -18.14 0.57
CA LEU A 64 0.92 -16.72 0.43
C LEU A 64 1.84 -15.80 1.22
N ASP A 65 2.27 -16.20 2.42
CA ASP A 65 3.21 -15.40 3.20
C ASP A 65 4.58 -15.30 2.51
N LYS A 66 5.07 -16.40 1.91
CA LYS A 66 6.30 -16.37 1.08
C LYS A 66 6.15 -15.41 -0.10
N GLU A 67 5.06 -15.49 -0.85
CA GLU A 67 4.80 -14.57 -1.97
C GLU A 67 4.74 -13.12 -1.51
N LYS A 68 4.06 -12.83 -0.39
CA LYS A 68 4.01 -11.51 0.23
C LYS A 68 5.42 -10.98 0.55
N GLU A 69 6.29 -11.79 1.14
CA GLU A 69 7.66 -11.38 1.45
C GLU A 69 8.52 -11.17 0.19
N THR A 70 8.32 -11.98 -0.86
CA THR A 70 8.98 -11.73 -2.16
C THR A 70 8.51 -10.43 -2.80
N LEU A 71 7.22 -10.10 -2.71
CA LEU A 71 6.70 -8.83 -3.22
C LEU A 71 7.22 -7.65 -2.41
N ARG A 72 7.31 -7.79 -1.09
CA ARG A 72 7.87 -6.76 -0.20
C ARG A 72 9.33 -6.46 -0.57
N THR A 73 10.16 -7.48 -0.70
CA THR A 73 11.58 -7.31 -1.06
C THR A 73 11.76 -6.72 -2.46
N ASN A 74 10.92 -7.12 -3.43
CA ASN A 74 10.92 -6.51 -4.76
C ASN A 74 10.50 -5.03 -4.72
N LEU A 75 9.49 -4.68 -3.92
CA LEU A 75 9.04 -3.30 -3.76
C LEU A 75 10.12 -2.43 -3.11
N ASP A 76 10.79 -2.93 -2.07
CA ASP A 76 11.93 -2.25 -1.44
C ASP A 76 13.09 -2.05 -2.44
N GLY A 77 13.39 -3.08 -3.24
CA GLY A 77 14.39 -3.01 -4.30
C GLY A 77 14.06 -2.00 -5.40
N VAL A 78 12.81 -1.94 -5.84
CA VAL A 78 12.34 -0.90 -6.79
C VAL A 78 12.37 0.48 -6.15
N GLY A 79 11.95 0.60 -4.89
CA GLY A 79 11.97 1.85 -4.13
C GLY A 79 13.37 2.46 -4.10
N THR A 80 14.40 1.68 -3.74
CA THR A 80 15.79 2.17 -3.72
C THR A 80 16.31 2.62 -5.09
N ARG A 81 15.86 1.97 -6.17
CA ARG A 81 16.24 2.34 -7.55
C ARG A 81 15.56 3.63 -7.99
N VAL A 82 14.28 3.79 -7.68
CA VAL A 82 13.53 5.03 -7.94
C VAL A 82 14.18 6.18 -7.18
N ASP A 83 14.42 6.00 -5.89
CA ASP A 83 15.16 6.94 -5.03
C ASP A 83 16.51 7.38 -5.62
N ARG A 84 17.25 6.44 -6.22
CA ARG A 84 18.53 6.74 -6.87
C ARG A 84 18.31 7.58 -8.13
N VAL A 85 17.39 7.16 -9.00
CA VAL A 85 17.07 7.87 -10.25
C VAL A 85 16.56 9.28 -9.96
N GLU A 86 15.74 9.47 -8.94
CA GLU A 86 15.27 10.79 -8.51
C GLU A 86 16.42 11.69 -8.08
N ARG A 87 17.40 11.18 -7.31
CA ARG A 87 18.58 11.96 -6.92
C ARG A 87 19.47 12.32 -8.12
N GLU A 88 19.65 11.39 -9.06
CA GLU A 88 20.40 11.64 -10.29
C GLU A 88 19.70 12.68 -11.17
N LEU A 89 18.36 12.61 -11.26
CA LEU A 89 17.54 13.59 -11.97
C LEU A 89 17.66 14.99 -11.33
N ASP A 90 17.49 15.08 -10.00
CA ASP A 90 17.59 16.34 -9.27
C ASP A 90 19.01 16.95 -9.39
N TYR A 91 20.07 16.12 -9.45
CA TYR A 91 21.44 16.57 -9.71
C TYR A 91 21.60 17.17 -11.11
N LEU A 92 21.05 16.51 -12.13
CA LEU A 92 21.08 16.99 -13.51
C LEU A 92 20.26 18.28 -13.67
N GLU A 93 19.11 18.39 -13.01
CA GLU A 93 18.29 19.61 -13.02
C GLU A 93 19.02 20.79 -12.37
N THR A 94 19.77 20.54 -11.29
CA THR A 94 20.52 21.61 -10.60
C THR A 94 21.78 22.02 -11.36
N HIS A 95 22.51 21.07 -11.95
CA HIS A 95 23.76 21.36 -12.67
C HIS A 95 23.52 21.89 -14.08
N ASN A 96 22.45 21.41 -14.72
CA ASN A 96 22.05 21.75 -16.08
C ASN A 96 20.75 22.55 -16.07
N GLY A 97 20.61 23.44 -15.07
CA GLY A 97 19.44 24.31 -14.93
C GLY A 97 19.18 25.00 -16.26
N ALA A 98 17.98 24.81 -16.80
CA ALA A 98 17.56 25.48 -18.01
C ALA A 98 17.84 26.97 -17.83
N GLN A 99 18.64 27.55 -18.74
CA GLN A 99 18.89 28.98 -18.71
C GLN A 99 17.53 29.70 -18.71
N PRO A 100 17.35 30.76 -17.91
CA PRO A 100 16.12 31.54 -17.93
C PRO A 100 15.81 31.90 -19.39
N CYS A 101 14.59 31.59 -19.83
CA CYS A 101 14.14 31.92 -21.17
C CYS A 101 13.97 33.45 -21.24
N VAL A 102 15.06 34.14 -21.58
CA VAL A 102 15.05 35.59 -21.78
C VAL A 102 14.74 35.82 -23.25
N ASP A 103 13.52 36.28 -23.52
CA ASP A 103 13.18 36.83 -24.83
C ASP A 103 13.98 38.13 -25.02
N VAL A 104 15.03 38.07 -25.83
CA VAL A 104 15.88 39.23 -26.10
C VAL A 104 15.24 39.98 -27.25
N ASP A 105 14.76 41.19 -26.98
CA ASP A 105 14.17 42.07 -28.00
C ASP A 105 15.12 42.18 -29.21
N ASP A 106 14.61 41.86 -30.41
CA ASP A 106 15.37 41.79 -31.67
C ASP A 106 16.18 43.06 -31.94
N LYS A 107 15.73 44.21 -31.42
CA LYS A 107 16.40 45.51 -31.56
C LYS A 107 17.71 45.64 -30.78
N LEU A 108 17.93 44.84 -29.74
CA LEU A 108 19.22 44.77 -29.02
C LEU A 108 20.22 43.80 -29.68
N ILE A 109 19.71 42.81 -30.42
CA ILE A 109 20.53 41.81 -31.11
C ILE A 109 21.28 42.44 -32.28
N GLU A 110 20.64 43.34 -33.04
CA GLU A 110 21.28 43.99 -34.19
C GLU A 110 22.51 44.85 -33.81
N GLN A 111 22.51 45.48 -32.64
CA GLN A 111 23.60 46.36 -32.22
C GLN A 111 24.84 45.58 -31.72
N GLN A 112 24.65 44.35 -31.21
CA GLN A 112 25.74 43.53 -30.67
C GLN A 112 26.25 42.46 -31.66
N VAL A 113 25.44 42.09 -32.67
CA VAL A 113 25.78 41.08 -33.69
C VAL A 113 26.62 41.62 -34.85
N THR A 114 26.75 42.94 -35.03
CA THR A 114 27.67 43.49 -36.04
C THR A 114 29.16 43.18 -35.75
N LEU A 115 29.49 42.74 -34.54
CA LEU A 115 30.86 42.41 -34.12
C LEU A 115 31.18 40.90 -34.04
N VAL A 116 30.19 40.00 -34.14
CA VAL A 116 30.44 38.55 -33.98
C VAL A 116 29.86 37.72 -35.13
N THR A 117 30.79 37.11 -35.88
CA THR A 117 30.62 36.26 -37.08
C THR A 117 29.39 35.34 -37.11
N GLU A 118 28.79 35.24 -38.30
CA GLU A 118 27.59 34.44 -38.69
C GLU A 118 27.52 33.00 -38.16
N LYS A 119 28.64 32.35 -37.82
CA LYS A 119 28.66 30.95 -37.36
C LYS A 119 28.00 30.72 -36.00
N GLN A 120 27.71 31.78 -35.24
CA GLN A 120 27.01 31.64 -33.94
C GLN A 120 25.49 31.91 -34.03
N LYS A 121 24.97 32.50 -35.12
CA LYS A 121 23.52 32.83 -35.25
C LYS A 121 22.61 31.62 -35.05
N THR A 122 23.01 30.44 -35.53
CA THR A 122 22.20 29.20 -35.39
C THR A 122 22.17 28.63 -33.98
N LYS A 123 23.19 28.91 -33.15
CA LYS A 123 23.15 28.55 -31.73
C LYS A 123 22.28 29.53 -30.94
N TYR A 124 22.35 30.82 -31.23
CA TYR A 124 21.54 31.83 -30.54
C TYR A 124 20.06 31.78 -30.94
N PHE A 125 19.71 31.49 -32.20
CA PHE A 125 18.32 31.37 -32.64
C PHE A 125 17.57 30.19 -31.99
N LYS A 126 18.30 29.17 -31.53
CA LYS A 126 17.72 28.06 -30.74
C LYS A 126 17.49 28.41 -29.27
N LEU A 127 18.07 29.51 -28.76
CA LEU A 127 17.82 29.98 -27.39
C LEU A 127 16.55 30.85 -27.29
N THR A 128 16.01 31.34 -28.41
CA THR A 128 14.93 32.34 -28.42
C THR A 128 13.52 31.76 -28.34
N ASP A 129 13.32 30.47 -28.63
CA ASP A 129 11.96 29.91 -28.69
C ASP A 129 11.51 29.32 -27.35
N CYS A 130 10.92 30.18 -26.52
CA CYS A 130 10.32 29.81 -25.23
C CYS A 130 9.13 28.85 -25.40
N SER A 131 8.51 28.79 -26.58
CA SER A 131 7.35 27.94 -26.89
C SER A 131 7.70 26.45 -26.85
N ASP A 132 8.89 26.09 -27.34
CA ASP A 132 9.39 24.72 -27.34
C ASP A 132 9.65 24.22 -25.91
N MET A 133 10.09 25.10 -25.01
CA MET A 133 10.28 24.76 -23.59
C MET A 133 8.94 24.50 -22.90
N ILE A 134 7.95 25.36 -23.10
CA ILE A 134 6.61 25.21 -22.50
C ILE A 134 5.90 23.96 -23.03
N SER A 135 6.03 23.68 -24.33
CA SER A 135 5.44 22.48 -24.96
C SER A 135 6.13 21.17 -24.53
N SER A 136 7.35 21.23 -23.99
CA SER A 136 8.08 20.08 -23.47
C SER A 136 7.59 19.58 -22.09
N ILE A 137 6.74 20.34 -21.39
CA ILE A 137 6.22 19.98 -20.06
C ILE A 137 5.23 18.80 -20.20
N LYS A 138 5.72 17.57 -20.02
CA LYS A 138 4.92 16.34 -20.13
C LYS A 138 4.26 15.89 -18.83
N ALA A 139 4.82 16.26 -17.68
CA ALA A 139 4.36 15.81 -16.38
C ALA A 139 4.77 16.80 -15.28
N MET A 140 4.04 16.79 -14.18
CA MET A 140 4.32 17.60 -12.99
C MET A 140 4.74 16.70 -11.82
N LYS A 141 5.81 17.07 -11.10
CA LYS A 141 6.26 16.41 -9.87
C LYS A 141 5.54 17.02 -8.68
N ILE A 142 4.91 16.18 -7.87
CA ILE A 142 4.35 16.62 -6.58
C ILE A 142 5.49 16.63 -5.57
N LEU A 143 5.94 17.82 -5.18
CA LEU A 143 7.03 17.97 -4.21
C LEU A 143 6.57 17.77 -2.77
N LYS A 144 5.38 18.27 -2.42
CA LYS A 144 4.80 18.15 -1.08
C LYS A 144 3.30 18.39 -1.09
N ARG A 145 2.58 17.69 -0.22
CA ARG A 145 1.16 17.93 0.06
C ARG A 145 1.03 18.63 1.41
N VAL A 146 0.73 19.92 1.40
CA VAL A 146 0.60 20.75 2.60
C VAL A 146 -0.29 21.97 2.30
N GLY A 147 -1.00 22.47 3.31
CA GLY A 147 -1.88 23.64 3.18
C GLY A 147 -3.30 23.31 2.71
N GLY A 148 -4.06 24.36 2.39
CA GLY A 148 -5.44 24.29 1.90
C GLY A 148 -5.55 24.11 0.38
N SER A 149 -6.78 24.21 -0.14
CA SER A 149 -7.07 24.10 -1.59
C SER A 149 -6.62 25.32 -2.41
N LYS A 150 -6.25 26.42 -1.74
CA LYS A 150 -5.75 27.66 -2.35
C LYS A 150 -4.43 28.03 -1.70
N GLY A 151 -3.50 28.52 -2.50
CA GLY A 151 -2.20 28.95 -2.04
C GLY A 151 -1.19 29.02 -3.18
N MET A 152 0.03 29.42 -2.85
CA MET A 152 1.16 29.48 -3.77
C MET A 152 2.42 29.09 -3.02
N TRP A 153 3.39 28.50 -3.71
CA TRP A 153 4.73 28.35 -3.15
C TRP A 153 5.76 28.72 -4.21
N THR A 154 6.85 29.36 -3.79
CA THR A 154 7.92 29.73 -4.72
C THR A 154 9.26 29.48 -4.08
N LYS A 155 10.26 29.22 -4.92
CA LYS A 155 11.65 29.13 -4.52
C LYS A 155 12.33 30.44 -4.87
N ASP A 156 13.16 30.94 -3.97
CA ASP A 156 14.06 32.05 -4.28
C ASP A 156 15.07 31.62 -5.36
N THR A 157 14.97 32.24 -6.53
CA THR A 157 15.91 32.06 -7.65
C THR A 157 17.03 33.09 -7.64
N SER A 158 16.96 34.12 -6.79
CA SER A 158 17.81 35.32 -6.85
C SER A 158 19.16 35.19 -6.14
N GLY A 159 19.58 33.98 -5.74
CA GLY A 159 20.89 33.77 -5.13
C GLY A 159 21.01 32.38 -4.51
N ALA A 160 22.20 32.04 -4.02
CA ALA A 160 22.52 30.75 -3.42
C ALA A 160 21.70 30.37 -2.16
N SER A 161 20.69 31.18 -1.78
CA SER A 161 19.86 30.99 -0.59
C SER A 161 19.02 29.70 -0.68
N GLY A 162 18.47 29.39 -1.88
CA GLY A 162 17.66 28.19 -2.09
C GLY A 162 16.41 28.10 -1.20
N LYS A 163 16.00 29.21 -0.60
CA LYS A 163 14.86 29.32 0.32
C LYS A 163 13.54 29.06 -0.41
N VAL A 164 12.58 28.52 0.33
CA VAL A 164 11.24 28.25 -0.20
C VAL A 164 10.21 29.00 0.63
N PHE A 165 9.33 29.72 -0.03
CA PHE A 165 8.25 30.49 0.57
C PHE A 165 6.91 29.85 0.24
N VAL A 166 6.06 29.64 1.24
CA VAL A 166 4.72 29.08 1.06
C VAL A 166 3.66 30.04 1.59
N PHE A 167 2.75 30.40 0.71
CA PHE A 167 1.54 31.18 0.96
C PHE A 167 0.37 30.21 1.08
N ASN A 168 -0.09 29.99 2.31
CA ASN A 168 -1.19 29.08 2.59
C ASN A 168 -2.52 29.86 2.56
N GLY A 169 -3.25 29.80 1.45
CA GLY A 169 -4.47 30.58 1.26
C GLY A 169 -4.25 31.92 0.54
N THR A 170 -5.27 32.78 0.60
CA THR A 170 -5.32 34.04 -0.16
C THR A 170 -5.53 35.28 0.70
N ALA A 171 -5.75 35.12 2.01
CA ALA A 171 -6.14 36.19 2.92
C ALA A 171 -5.23 36.32 4.15
N GLU A 172 -4.31 35.38 4.35
CA GLU A 172 -3.38 35.40 5.48
C GLU A 172 -2.21 36.33 5.16
N ASP A 173 -1.77 37.09 6.16
CA ASP A 173 -0.61 37.99 6.10
C ASP A 173 0.69 37.30 6.54
N THR A 174 0.68 35.97 6.60
CA THR A 174 1.81 35.17 7.10
C THR A 174 2.33 34.25 6.00
N ILE A 175 3.65 34.27 5.80
CA ILE A 175 4.38 33.40 4.88
C ILE A 175 5.16 32.38 5.67
N ASN A 176 5.13 31.12 5.24
CA ASN A 176 5.99 30.07 5.78
C ASN A 176 7.31 30.03 5.00
N GLU A 177 8.42 30.37 5.63
CA GLU A 177 9.76 30.34 5.05
C GLU A 177 10.50 29.06 5.44
N PHE A 178 10.99 28.31 4.47
CA PHE A 178 11.90 27.18 4.67
C PHE A 178 13.31 27.57 4.19
N ALA A 179 14.32 27.19 4.99
CA ALA A 179 15.71 27.47 4.68
C ALA A 179 16.19 26.81 3.38
N THR A 180 15.71 25.59 3.10
CA THR A 180 16.06 24.85 1.89
C THR A 180 14.88 24.06 1.33
N VAL A 181 14.95 23.70 0.04
CA VAL A 181 14.00 22.74 -0.59
C VAL A 181 13.99 21.38 0.13
N LYS A 182 15.11 20.98 0.72
CA LYS A 182 15.22 19.73 1.48
C LYS A 182 14.41 19.79 2.78
N ASP A 183 14.45 20.92 3.48
CA ASP A 183 13.66 21.12 4.69
C ASP A 183 12.17 21.21 4.37
N PHE A 184 11.83 21.86 3.25
CA PHE A 184 10.47 21.89 2.73
C PHE A 184 9.94 20.48 2.45
N THR A 185 10.67 19.64 1.73
CA THR A 185 10.20 18.29 1.34
C THR A 185 10.18 17.29 2.49
N ARG A 186 11.12 17.35 3.44
CA ARG A 186 11.22 16.39 4.57
C ARG A 186 10.36 16.73 5.78
N SER A 187 9.98 18.00 5.97
CA SER A 187 9.21 18.41 7.14
C SER A 187 7.79 17.84 7.14
N GLN A 188 7.29 17.54 8.34
CA GLN A 188 5.88 17.18 8.53
C GLN A 188 5.05 18.46 8.58
N GLY A 189 4.23 18.69 7.56
CA GLY A 189 3.47 19.95 7.46
C GLY A 189 4.39 21.17 7.38
N PHE A 190 4.22 22.12 8.30
CA PHE A 190 5.00 23.35 8.39
C PHE A 190 6.04 23.33 9.54
N SER A 191 6.41 22.15 10.05
CA SER A 191 7.22 22.06 11.28
C SER A 191 8.64 22.65 11.19
N LEU A 192 9.22 22.76 9.99
CA LEU A 192 10.54 23.33 9.75
C LEU A 192 10.47 24.71 9.06
N SER A 193 9.27 25.31 8.98
CA SER A 193 9.15 26.68 8.50
C SER A 193 9.25 27.71 9.62
N THR A 194 9.71 28.89 9.25
CA THR A 194 9.64 30.09 10.06
C THR A 194 8.48 30.94 9.56
N ASP A 195 7.62 31.38 10.46
CA ASP A 195 6.49 32.24 10.12
C ASP A 195 6.98 33.69 9.97
N VAL A 196 6.84 34.23 8.77
CA VAL A 196 7.19 35.61 8.43
C VAL A 196 5.91 36.39 8.25
N LYS A 197 5.66 37.34 9.15
CA LYS A 197 4.53 38.25 9.04
C LYS A 197 4.85 39.34 8.02
N LEU A 198 4.00 39.44 7.01
CA LEU A 198 4.07 40.49 6.01
C LEU A 198 3.66 41.83 6.65
N PRO A 199 4.40 42.91 6.40
CA PRO A 199 3.93 44.23 6.72
C PRO A 199 2.77 44.55 5.77
N SER A 200 1.54 44.38 6.25
CA SER A 200 0.35 44.87 5.57
C SER A 200 0.28 46.39 5.72
N ALA A 201 -0.03 47.06 4.61
CA ALA A 201 -0.48 48.45 4.58
C ALA A 201 -1.99 48.53 4.85
#